data_AF-A0A651HDT5-F1
#
_entry.id   AF-A0A651HDT5-F1
#
_cell.length_a   1.000
_cell.length_b   1.000
_cell.length_c   1.000
_cell.angle_alpha   90.00
_cell.angle_beta   90.00
_cell.angle_gamma   90.00
#
_symmetry.space_group_name_H-M   'P 1'
#
loop_
_entity.id
_entity.type
_entity.pdbx_description
1 polymer ?
#
loop_
_entity_poly.entity_id
_entity_poly.type
_entity_poly.pdbx_seq_one_letter_code
_entity_poly.pdbx_strand_id
1 'polypeptide(L)'
;MNQGRLSGPPPGLCATCLHVRRVENRRGSVFLLCGRAATDPRFRKYPPLPVLACAGYRKDSGEGNTRDRRGAGGTLGDRDPRAEVGS
;
A
#
# COMPACT_ATOMS: atom_id res chain seq x y z
N MET A 1 0.96 17.65 1.34
CA MET A 1 1.98 16.60 1.49
C MET A 1 1.68 15.50 0.47
N ASN A 2 2.51 15.40 -0.57
CA ASN A 2 2.28 14.55 -1.73
C ASN A 2 2.37 13.07 -1.36
N GLN A 3 1.20 12.45 -1.23
CA GLN A 3 1.05 11.02 -1.05
C GLN A 3 1.64 10.31 -2.27
N GLY A 4 2.75 9.60 -2.08
CA GLY A 4 3.38 8.78 -3.09
C GLY A 4 2.37 7.75 -3.61
N ARG A 5 1.73 8.08 -4.73
CA ARG A 5 0.86 7.16 -5.44
C ARG A 5 1.68 5.92 -5.80
N LEU A 6 1.41 4.81 -5.11
CA LEU A 6 1.84 3.47 -5.49
C LEU A 6 1.24 3.18 -6.88
N SER A 7 1.87 3.67 -7.94
CA SER A 7 1.35 3.63 -9.32
C SER A 7 1.59 2.27 -9.98
N GLY A 8 1.90 1.24 -9.17
CA GLY A 8 2.15 -0.12 -9.62
C GLY A 8 0.85 -0.94 -9.66
N PRO A 9 0.80 -2.00 -10.49
CA PRO A 9 -0.34 -2.90 -10.51
C PRO A 9 -0.56 -3.53 -9.12
N PRO A 10 -1.83 -3.75 -8.73
CA PRO A 10 -2.15 -4.22 -7.40
C PRO A 10 -1.53 -5.62 -7.15
N PRO A 11 -0.90 -5.83 -5.99
CA PRO A 11 -0.20 -7.08 -5.68
C PRO A 11 -1.12 -8.31 -5.53
N GLY A 12 -2.44 -8.11 -5.31
CA GLY A 12 -3.41 -9.20 -5.14
C GLY A 12 -3.11 -10.07 -3.91
N LEU A 13 -3.19 -11.40 -4.05
CA LEU A 13 -2.86 -12.34 -2.97
C LEU A 13 -1.40 -12.21 -2.51
N CYS A 14 -0.49 -11.87 -3.43
CA CYS A 14 0.91 -11.65 -3.10
C CYS A 14 1.14 -10.41 -2.23
N ALA A 15 0.11 -9.62 -1.89
CA ALA A 15 0.23 -8.51 -0.95
C ALA A 15 0.53 -8.99 0.48
N THR A 16 -0.04 -10.13 0.87
CA THR A 16 -0.05 -10.67 2.24
C THR A 16 0.63 -12.03 2.33
N CYS A 17 1.35 -12.44 1.29
CA CYS A 17 2.02 -13.74 1.23
C CYS A 17 3.35 -13.72 1.99
N LEU A 18 3.61 -14.73 2.82
CA LEU A 18 4.87 -14.91 3.56
C LEU A 18 6.09 -15.11 2.66
N HIS A 19 5.88 -15.71 1.48
CA HIS A 19 6.97 -16.08 0.57
C HIS A 19 7.36 -14.97 -0.41
N VAL A 20 6.61 -13.86 -0.43
CA VAL A 20 6.85 -12.77 -1.38
C VAL A 20 7.85 -11.76 -0.83
N ARG A 21 8.70 -11.22 -1.68
CA ARG A 21 9.60 -10.12 -1.34
C ARG A 21 9.30 -8.91 -2.22
N ARG A 22 9.00 -7.77 -1.60
CA ARG A 22 8.78 -6.49 -2.29
C ARG A 22 10.13 -5.83 -2.55
N VAL A 23 10.38 -5.45 -3.80
CA VAL A 23 11.60 -4.75 -4.23
C VAL A 23 11.16 -3.46 -4.90
N GLU A 24 11.50 -2.34 -4.28
CA GLU A 24 11.25 -1.01 -4.83
C GLU A 24 12.49 -0.50 -5.57
N ASN A 25 12.28 0.14 -6.71
CA ASN A 25 13.34 0.80 -7.46
C ASN A 25 13.29 2.32 -7.25
N ARG A 26 14.42 3.02 -7.45
CA ARG A 26 14.54 4.49 -7.32
C ARG A 26 13.56 5.29 -8.19
N ARG A 27 12.98 4.66 -9.22
CA ARG A 27 11.94 5.21 -10.11
C ARG A 27 10.51 5.09 -9.53
N GLY A 28 10.34 4.56 -8.32
CA GLY A 28 9.03 4.35 -7.69
C GLY A 28 8.27 3.13 -8.21
N SER A 29 8.93 2.24 -8.96
CA SER A 29 8.33 0.98 -9.41
C SER A 29 8.52 -0.10 -8.34
N VAL A 30 7.44 -0.80 -8.02
CA VAL A 30 7.44 -1.90 -7.05
C VAL A 30 7.35 -3.23 -7.80
N PHE A 31 8.31 -4.11 -7.52
CA PHE A 31 8.36 -5.46 -8.06
C PHE A 31 8.15 -6.49 -6.94
N LEU A 32 7.41 -7.56 -7.24
CA LEU A 32 7.26 -8.69 -6.34
C LEU A 32 8.13 -9.85 -6.82
N LEU A 33 8.92 -10.39 -5.90
CA LEU A 33 9.73 -11.57 -6.10
C LEU A 33 9.09 -12.74 -5.32
N CYS A 34 8.81 -13.84 -6.02
CA CYS A 34 8.29 -15.05 -5.39
C CYS A 34 9.47 -15.93 -4.92
N GLY A 35 9.65 -16.08 -3.60
CA GLY A 35 10.68 -16.98 -3.04
C GLY A 35 10.40 -18.46 -3.33
N ARG A 36 9.13 -18.81 -3.57
CA ARG A 36 8.68 -20.17 -3.93
C ARG A 36 9.28 -20.68 -5.24
N ALA A 37 9.64 -19.78 -6.16
CA ALA A 37 10.32 -20.12 -7.40
C ALA A 37 11.72 -20.74 -7.17
N ALA A 38 12.31 -20.55 -5.99
CA ALA A 38 13.58 -21.18 -5.63
C ALA A 38 13.41 -22.67 -5.25
N THR A 39 12.26 -23.05 -4.71
CA THR A 39 11.98 -24.42 -4.26
C THR A 39 11.20 -25.22 -5.30
N ASP A 40 10.31 -24.57 -6.04
CA ASP A 40 9.48 -25.23 -7.04
C ASP A 40 9.51 -24.41 -8.36
N PRO A 41 10.08 -24.98 -9.44
CA PRO A 41 10.22 -24.30 -10.72
C PRO A 41 8.88 -24.05 -11.44
N ARG A 42 7.77 -24.63 -10.96
CA ARG A 42 6.43 -24.31 -11.45
C ARG A 42 6.01 -22.87 -11.13
N PHE A 43 6.64 -22.25 -10.13
CA PHE A 43 6.37 -20.86 -9.78
C PHE A 43 7.32 -19.92 -10.53
N ARG A 44 6.76 -18.87 -11.14
CA ARG A 44 7.57 -17.81 -11.76
C ARG A 44 8.20 -16.93 -10.70
N LYS A 45 9.52 -16.67 -10.84
CA LYS A 45 10.29 -15.75 -9.98
C LYS A 45 9.67 -14.35 -9.91
N TYR A 46 9.15 -13.88 -11.04
CA TYR A 46 8.39 -12.64 -11.18
C TYR A 46 6.97 -13.00 -11.63
N PRO A 47 6.03 -13.22 -10.70
CA PRO A 47 4.64 -13.48 -11.05
C PRO A 47 4.01 -12.23 -11.68
N PRO A 48 3.24 -12.36 -12.78
CA PRO A 48 2.52 -11.22 -13.34
C PRO A 48 1.47 -10.74 -12.34
N LEU A 49 1.38 -9.43 -12.18
CA LEU A 49 0.38 -8.79 -11.32
C LEU A 49 -0.86 -8.41 -12.14
N PRO A 50 -2.08 -8.54 -11.58
CA PRO A 50 -2.39 -9.00 -10.21
C PRO A 50 -2.43 -10.52 -10.06
N VAL A 51 -1.89 -11.05 -8.95
CA VAL A 51 -1.99 -12.48 -8.63
C VAL A 51 -3.33 -12.77 -7.98
N LEU A 52 -4.23 -13.41 -8.73
CA LEU A 52 -5.58 -13.79 -8.28
C LEU A 52 -5.63 -15.20 -7.68
N ALA A 53 -4.73 -16.10 -8.09
CA ALA A 53 -4.65 -17.46 -7.59
C ALA A 53 -3.18 -17.89 -7.44
N CYS A 54 -2.83 -18.45 -6.28
CA CYS A 54 -1.50 -19.00 -6.02
C CYS A 54 -1.62 -20.28 -5.21
N ALA A 55 -1.19 -21.41 -5.79
CA ALA A 55 -1.38 -22.77 -5.25
C ALA A 55 -0.68 -23.02 -3.90
N GLY A 56 0.20 -22.15 -3.46
CA GLY A 56 0.60 -22.18 -2.04
C GLY A 56 0.84 -20.79 -1.48
N TYR A 57 -0.06 -19.88 -1.80
CA TYR A 57 -0.25 -18.70 -0.99
C TYR A 57 -0.30 -19.10 0.49
N ARG A 58 0.53 -18.46 1.30
CA ARG A 58 0.48 -18.60 2.76
C ARG A 58 0.42 -17.19 3.31
N LYS A 59 -0.69 -16.86 3.97
CA LYS A 59 -0.90 -15.54 4.55
C LYS A 59 0.07 -15.35 5.72
N ASP A 60 0.75 -14.21 5.75
CA ASP A 60 1.43 -13.76 6.96
C ASP A 60 0.35 -13.40 7.96
N SER A 61 0.33 -14.05 9.12
CA SER A 61 -0.73 -13.91 10.12
C SER A 61 -0.82 -12.50 10.75
N GLY A 62 -0.19 -11.49 10.14
CA GLY A 62 -0.38 -10.07 10.42
C GLY A 62 -1.82 -9.63 10.22
N GLU A 63 -2.64 -9.93 11.23
CA GLU A 63 -3.87 -9.25 11.63
C GLU A 63 -3.84 -7.79 11.17
N GLY A 64 -4.83 -7.44 10.34
CA GLY A 64 -4.83 -6.23 9.53
C GLY A 64 -4.50 -4.98 10.35
N ASN A 65 -3.52 -4.22 9.87
CA ASN A 65 -3.39 -2.81 10.22
C ASN A 65 -4.53 -2.00 9.57
N THR A 66 -5.75 -2.25 10.01
CA THR A 66 -6.88 -1.35 9.88
C THR A 66 -6.83 -0.37 11.03
N ARG A 67 -5.71 0.35 11.19
CA ARG A 67 -5.75 1.64 11.89
C ARG A 67 -6.19 2.70 10.89
N ASP A 68 -7.38 2.50 10.33
CA ASP A 68 -8.20 3.59 9.84
C ASP A 68 -8.62 4.40 11.08
N ARG A 69 -7.70 5.24 11.56
CA ARG A 69 -8.03 6.32 12.49
C ARG A 69 -8.85 7.32 11.70
N ARG A 70 -10.16 7.06 11.63
CA ARG A 70 -11.18 8.04 11.27
C ARG A 70 -10.85 9.38 11.94
N GLY A 71 -10.88 10.42 11.12
CA GLY A 71 -10.49 11.76 11.48
C GLY A 71 -11.33 12.41 12.57
N ALA A 72 -10.72 13.40 13.20
CA ALA A 72 -11.41 14.57 13.69
C ALA A 72 -11.00 15.73 12.79
N GLY A 73 -11.89 16.11 11.88
CA GLY A 73 -11.88 17.43 11.27
C GLY A 73 -12.15 18.47 12.36
N GLY A 74 -11.46 19.59 12.25
CA GLY A 74 -11.68 20.78 13.06
C GLY A 74 -11.03 21.95 12.34
N THR A 75 -11.77 22.55 11.41
CA THR A 75 -11.44 23.85 10.84
C THR A 75 -11.44 24.86 11.98
N LEU A 76 -10.26 25.31 12.43
CA LEU A 76 -10.21 26.55 13.20
C LEU A 76 -10.56 27.67 12.23
N GLY A 77 -11.71 28.27 12.47
CA GLY A 77 -12.28 29.33 11.66
C GLY A 77 -11.35 30.52 11.55
N ASP A 78 -11.16 30.93 10.30
CA ASP A 78 -11.08 32.33 9.92
C ASP A 78 -12.26 33.08 10.57
N ARG A 79 -11.98 33.85 11.62
CA ARG A 79 -12.82 34.99 12.05
C ARG A 79 -11.91 36.19 12.18
N ASP A 80 -11.75 36.84 11.04
CA ASP A 80 -11.37 38.24 10.87
C ASP A 80 -12.16 39.17 11.83
N PRO A 81 -11.50 40.01 12.65
CA PRO A 81 -12.14 41.10 13.37
C PRO A 81 -11.95 42.44 12.65
N ARG A 82 -12.30 42.55 11.36
CA ARG A 82 -12.60 43.84 10.72
C ARG A 82 -14.11 44.07 10.75
N ALA A 83 -14.59 44.47 11.91
CA ALA A 83 -15.80 45.28 12.07
C ALA A 83 -15.39 46.46 12.98
N GLU A 84 -15.00 47.62 12.44
CA GLU A 84 -15.87 48.63 11.80
C GLU A 84 -16.83 49.31 12.81
N VAL A 85 -16.33 50.24 13.63
CA VAL A 85 -17.04 51.42 14.22
C VAL A 85 -16.14 52.02 15.33
N GLY A 86 -15.81 53.31 15.43
CA GLY A 86 -16.19 54.54 14.76
C GLY A 86 -15.91 55.71 15.72
N SER A 87 -15.26 56.77 15.22
CA SER A 87 -15.12 58.15 15.75
C SER A 87 -14.47 58.41 17.11
#